data_AF-A0A1B9NZX4-F1
#
_entry.id   AF-A0A1B9NZX4-F1
#
_cell.length_a   1.000
_cell.length_b   1.000
_cell.length_c   1.000
_cell.angle_alpha   90.00
_cell.angle_beta   90.00
_cell.angle_gamma   90.00
#
_symmetry.space_group_name_H-M   'P 1'
#
loop_
_entity.id
_entity.type
_entity.pdbx_description
1 polymer ?
#
loop_
_entity_poly.entity_id
_entity_poly.type
_entity_poly.pdbx_seq_one_letter_code
_entity_poly.pdbx_strand_id
1 'polypeptide(L)'
;MSDRCVPCEKENHWIELDFRDENNKSYKGIEITIEDAVGGVQTVRLKAGINVIENIASGLVKISMEAQALIDLVENRAMRNKSEVSSVIDSSRGELGGREKDTVKEYKHVTLGDLWGKGPEYQLPKEHDKGYLGNVSFFHNESYVIEIQDFTKQEIRFGVFFDGTGNNSFNADFGAQCADQGFVPDENEDICADLNEYSKKARGSYDNSITNIGRLFNEYKFESGKSYRIYMEGVGTNAQEEDDRFPDMGLGIGDLGVIAISNLASDKLVKLFIEKDLDSNLIHIVFDLFGFSRGAATARHFANEIHKKNNGLIHEKLQLNESSKVSINFIGLFDTVAAIGCMRDLLDTTDEYNHGVNLYLPKNIANKVIQITAHHECRDNFALNSVAPEHQEFALLGVHSDIGGGYRDLNDDVLIMKPYIQTYSRNDQFSVAHFRQIAEQRIDDAKKEFLSYVLSSNNFSENNITKIVMTSNHYKYKAILSMKREISPNLQLLAFKFMHKIGLEYNVPFSVDTLVLDGNLQKLYYYYESISNQSTELSGLSVINNIPTSLSSSILKQYVHCSDHWALDTGLYTMKPRINNNGERERKVWPHKKQEGYPF
;
A
#
# COMPACT_ATOMS: atom_id res chain seq x y z
N MET A 1 -43.45 62.38 20.87
CA MET A 1 -43.23 61.72 19.57
C MET A 1 -42.72 62.80 18.63
N SER A 2 -41.49 62.62 18.13
CA SER A 2 -40.89 63.49 17.12
C SER A 2 -41.08 62.78 15.78
N ASP A 3 -41.95 63.30 14.92
CA ASP A 3 -42.35 62.73 13.63
C ASP A 3 -41.34 63.00 12.50
N ARG A 4 -40.04 62.90 12.79
CA ARG A 4 -38.97 63.04 11.78
C ARG A 4 -37.78 62.11 12.03
N CYS A 5 -38.01 60.81 11.95
CA CYS A 5 -37.00 59.89 11.41
C CYS A 5 -37.50 59.48 10.02
N VAL A 6 -36.92 60.07 8.98
CA VAL A 6 -37.00 59.54 7.62
C VAL A 6 -36.29 58.19 7.65
N PRO A 7 -36.81 57.09 7.10
CA PRO A 7 -36.00 55.90 6.90
C PRO A 7 -34.79 56.31 6.06
N CYS A 8 -33.57 56.10 6.56
CA CYS A 8 -32.35 56.26 5.77
C CYS A 8 -32.24 55.21 4.64
N GLU A 9 -33.37 54.58 4.25
CA GLU A 9 -33.50 53.59 3.19
C GLU A 9 -33.53 54.30 1.82
N LYS A 10 -32.35 54.70 1.37
CA LYS A 10 -32.06 54.76 -0.07
C LYS A 10 -30.88 53.83 -0.31
N GLU A 11 -31.14 52.73 -1.01
CA GLU A 11 -30.22 51.65 -1.39
C GLU A 11 -29.08 52.10 -2.33
N ASN A 12 -28.38 53.21 -2.04
CA ASN A 12 -27.34 53.76 -2.91
C ASN A 12 -25.95 53.74 -2.28
N HIS A 13 -25.75 52.96 -1.22
CA HIS A 13 -24.42 52.74 -0.65
C HIS A 13 -23.78 51.49 -1.26
N TRP A 14 -22.46 51.43 -1.16
CA TRP A 14 -21.65 50.35 -1.72
C TRP A 14 -20.57 49.94 -0.74
N ILE A 15 -20.02 48.75 -0.89
CA ILE A 15 -18.79 48.33 -0.22
C ILE A 15 -17.91 47.61 -1.23
N GLU A 16 -16.61 47.91 -1.21
CA GLU A 16 -15.63 47.29 -2.10
C GLU A 16 -14.75 46.32 -1.30
N LEU A 17 -14.67 45.07 -1.74
CA LEU A 17 -13.99 43.99 -1.04
C LEU A 17 -13.02 43.26 -1.98
N ASP A 18 -11.76 43.14 -1.57
CA ASP A 18 -10.74 42.34 -2.26
C ASP A 18 -10.11 41.35 -1.27
N PHE A 19 -10.50 40.07 -1.39
CA PHE A 19 -10.00 39.00 -0.52
C PHE A 19 -8.72 38.39 -1.09
N ARG A 20 -7.67 38.33 -0.27
CA ARG A 20 -6.32 37.90 -0.64
C ARG A 20 -5.80 36.84 0.34
N ASP A 21 -5.01 35.89 -0.16
CA ASP A 21 -4.18 35.02 0.68
C ASP A 21 -2.94 35.77 1.21
N GLU A 22 -2.18 35.17 2.12
CA GLU A 22 -1.00 35.82 2.72
C GLU A 22 0.13 36.07 1.71
N ASN A 23 0.04 35.47 0.52
CA ASN A 23 0.94 35.62 -0.62
C ASN A 23 0.37 36.54 -1.71
N ASN A 24 -0.64 37.36 -1.37
CA ASN A 24 -1.26 38.38 -2.21
C ASN A 24 -1.89 37.86 -3.52
N LYS A 25 -2.39 36.62 -3.51
CA LYS A 25 -3.22 36.10 -4.60
C LYS A 25 -4.69 36.21 -4.21
N SER A 26 -5.51 36.66 -5.13
CA SER A 26 -6.95 36.80 -4.89
C SER A 26 -7.65 35.45 -4.68
N TYR A 27 -8.59 35.46 -3.74
CA TYR A 27 -9.61 34.44 -3.60
C TYR A 27 -10.71 34.62 -4.65
N LYS A 28 -11.36 33.52 -5.05
CA LYS A 28 -12.46 33.51 -6.03
C LYS A 28 -13.32 32.26 -5.86
N GLY A 29 -14.56 32.31 -6.34
CA GLY A 29 -15.41 31.14 -6.54
C GLY A 29 -16.28 30.74 -5.35
N ILE A 30 -16.01 31.26 -4.15
CA ILE A 30 -16.81 31.08 -2.93
C ILE A 30 -17.95 32.10 -2.85
N GLU A 31 -19.05 31.75 -2.19
CA GLU A 31 -20.16 32.66 -1.90
C GLU A 31 -19.94 33.39 -0.57
N ILE A 32 -20.12 34.70 -0.59
CA ILE A 32 -20.11 35.57 0.59
C ILE A 32 -21.52 36.08 0.85
N THR A 33 -21.90 36.12 2.11
CA THR A 33 -23.15 36.70 2.60
C THR A 33 -22.85 38.05 3.25
N ILE A 34 -23.52 39.08 2.77
CA ILE A 34 -23.46 40.46 3.26
C ILE A 34 -24.77 40.76 3.97
N GLU A 35 -24.70 41.08 5.24
CA GLU A 35 -25.81 41.54 6.07
C GLU A 35 -25.58 43.01 6.41
N ASP A 36 -26.49 43.88 5.98
CA ASP A 36 -26.39 45.32 6.22
C ASP A 36 -26.93 45.75 7.60
N ALA A 37 -26.84 47.05 7.89
CA ALA A 37 -27.19 47.59 9.20
C ALA A 37 -28.69 47.48 9.57
N VAL A 38 -29.57 47.23 8.60
CA VAL A 38 -31.01 47.04 8.83
C VAL A 38 -31.43 45.56 8.72
N GLY A 39 -30.46 44.65 8.53
CA GLY A 39 -30.67 43.20 8.42
C GLY A 39 -30.99 42.72 7.01
N GLY A 40 -30.81 43.57 5.99
CA GLY A 40 -30.89 43.17 4.58
C GLY A 40 -29.75 42.21 4.24
N VAL A 41 -30.08 41.07 3.63
CA VAL A 41 -29.11 40.03 3.30
C VAL A 41 -28.97 39.88 1.80
N GLN A 42 -27.75 39.88 1.30
CA GLN A 42 -27.42 39.56 -0.08
C GLN A 42 -26.25 38.58 -0.17
N THR A 43 -26.29 37.69 -1.15
CA THR A 43 -25.23 36.71 -1.39
C THR A 43 -24.54 37.03 -2.71
N VAL A 44 -23.21 37.07 -2.69
CA VAL A 44 -22.38 37.40 -3.86
C VAL A 44 -21.32 36.33 -4.04
N ARG A 45 -21.13 35.84 -5.27
CA ARG A 45 -20.04 34.92 -5.59
C ARG A 45 -18.76 35.71 -5.86
N LEU A 46 -17.72 35.46 -5.09
CA LEU A 46 -16.44 36.17 -5.20
C LEU A 46 -15.80 35.97 -6.57
N LYS A 47 -15.46 37.08 -7.22
CA LYS A 47 -14.56 37.14 -8.38
C LYS A 47 -13.14 37.39 -7.89
N ALA A 48 -12.16 37.00 -8.71
CA ALA A 48 -10.77 37.31 -8.43
C ALA A 48 -10.55 38.84 -8.45
N GLY A 49 -9.95 39.37 -7.40
CA GLY A 49 -9.68 40.78 -7.23
C GLY A 49 -10.87 41.50 -6.59
N ILE A 50 -11.13 42.71 -7.09
CA ILE A 50 -12.10 43.64 -6.50
C ILE A 50 -13.54 43.19 -6.75
N ASN A 51 -14.34 43.13 -5.69
CA ASN A 51 -15.78 42.89 -5.71
C ASN A 51 -16.49 44.13 -5.15
N VAL A 52 -17.29 44.80 -5.98
CA VAL A 52 -18.14 45.92 -5.55
C VAL A 52 -19.55 45.40 -5.30
N ILE A 53 -20.04 45.61 -4.07
CA ILE A 53 -21.38 45.23 -3.65
C ILE A 53 -22.16 46.52 -3.45
N GLU A 54 -23.30 46.64 -4.13
CA GLU A 54 -24.15 47.83 -4.11
C GLU A 54 -25.47 47.52 -3.38
N ASN A 55 -26.33 48.53 -3.24
CA ASN A 55 -27.65 48.41 -2.62
C ASN A 55 -27.60 47.95 -1.15
N ILE A 56 -26.64 48.47 -0.38
CA ILE A 56 -26.56 48.25 1.07
C ILE A 56 -27.15 49.45 1.84
N ALA A 57 -27.75 49.19 3.01
CA ALA A 57 -28.13 50.26 3.92
C ALA A 57 -26.91 50.97 4.54
N SER A 58 -27.08 52.22 4.95
CA SER A 58 -26.04 52.96 5.67
C SER A 58 -25.82 52.35 7.06
N GLY A 59 -24.58 51.91 7.32
CA GLY A 59 -24.08 51.55 8.64
C GLY A 59 -23.02 50.46 8.59
N LEU A 60 -22.99 49.64 9.65
CA LEU A 60 -22.10 48.51 9.76
C LEU A 60 -22.54 47.38 8.82
N VAL A 61 -21.57 46.77 8.15
CA VAL A 61 -21.76 45.67 7.21
C VAL A 61 -21.12 44.43 7.81
N LYS A 62 -21.89 43.35 7.94
CA LYS A 62 -21.39 42.06 8.39
C LYS A 62 -21.17 41.17 7.18
N ILE A 63 -19.96 40.62 7.11
CA ILE A 63 -19.54 39.73 6.04
C ILE A 63 -19.39 38.34 6.63
N SER A 64 -19.98 37.34 5.98
CA SER A 64 -19.85 35.96 6.41
C SER A 64 -19.78 34.98 5.25
N MET A 65 -19.15 33.84 5.47
CA MET A 65 -19.03 32.71 4.55
C MET A 65 -19.47 31.44 5.28
N GLU A 66 -19.79 30.41 4.50
CA GLU A 66 -19.94 29.06 5.05
C GLU A 66 -18.57 28.58 5.54
N ALA A 67 -18.52 28.04 6.77
CA ALA A 67 -17.26 27.78 7.46
C ALA A 67 -16.42 26.74 6.75
N GLN A 68 -17.03 25.64 6.26
CA GLN A 68 -16.29 24.58 5.60
C GLN A 68 -15.75 25.05 4.25
N ALA A 69 -16.55 25.76 3.45
CA ALA A 69 -16.14 26.35 2.19
C ALA A 69 -14.97 27.34 2.37
N LEU A 70 -14.98 28.13 3.45
CA LEU A 70 -13.88 29.03 3.77
C LEU A 70 -12.60 28.26 4.15
N ILE A 71 -12.71 27.20 4.96
CA ILE A 71 -11.58 26.34 5.32
C ILE A 71 -10.99 25.70 4.05
N ASP A 72 -11.83 25.13 3.19
CA ASP A 72 -11.42 24.48 1.94
C ASP A 72 -10.74 25.46 0.97
N LEU A 73 -11.17 26.73 1.01
CA LEU A 73 -10.60 27.81 0.19
C LEU A 73 -9.17 28.18 0.62
N VAL A 74 -8.92 28.23 1.93
CA VAL A 74 -7.62 28.63 2.49
C VAL A 74 -6.64 27.46 2.67
N GLU A 75 -7.12 26.23 2.90
CA GLU A 75 -6.28 25.09 3.28
C GLU A 75 -5.25 24.66 2.23
N ASN A 76 -5.47 25.08 0.98
CA ASN A 76 -4.63 24.76 -0.16
C ASN A 76 -3.71 25.93 -0.55
N ARG A 77 -3.67 27.00 0.26
CA ARG A 77 -2.76 28.13 0.08
C ARG A 77 -1.48 27.91 0.88
N ALA A 78 -0.39 28.43 0.34
CA ALA A 78 0.86 28.45 1.07
C ALA A 78 0.78 29.55 2.12
N MET A 79 1.19 29.26 3.35
CA MET A 79 1.33 30.29 4.38
C MET A 79 2.53 31.20 4.06
N ARG A 80 2.43 32.47 4.44
CA ARG A 80 3.58 33.39 4.42
C ARG A 80 4.56 33.04 5.54
N ASN A 81 5.85 33.26 5.32
CA ASN A 81 6.83 33.11 6.39
C ASN A 81 6.59 34.18 7.46
N LYS A 82 6.51 33.79 8.74
CA LYS A 82 6.18 34.68 9.87
C LYS A 82 7.15 35.87 10.01
N SER A 83 8.37 35.76 9.49
CA SER A 83 9.36 36.85 9.51
C SER A 83 9.20 37.89 8.39
N GLU A 84 8.42 37.57 7.35
CA GLU A 84 8.22 38.47 6.20
C GLU A 84 7.09 39.44 6.49
N VAL A 85 7.17 40.65 5.93
CA VAL A 85 6.05 41.62 5.97
C VAL A 85 5.00 41.19 4.93
N SER A 86 3.72 41.40 5.23
CA SER A 86 2.64 41.11 4.27
C SER A 86 2.84 41.93 2.99
N SER A 87 2.96 41.23 1.87
CA SER A 87 3.00 41.85 0.54
C SER A 87 1.65 42.47 0.15
N VAL A 88 0.55 42.08 0.81
CA VAL A 88 -0.77 42.68 0.64
C VAL A 88 -0.76 44.12 1.14
N ILE A 89 -0.13 44.39 2.30
CA ILE A 89 0.02 45.76 2.83
C ILE A 89 0.78 46.64 1.83
N ASP A 90 1.91 46.17 1.33
CA ASP A 90 2.72 46.97 0.39
C ASP A 90 2.00 47.20 -0.94
N SER A 91 1.26 46.20 -1.44
CA SER A 91 0.49 46.35 -2.68
C SER A 91 -0.74 47.24 -2.56
N SER A 92 -1.34 47.34 -1.36
CA SER A 92 -2.55 48.13 -1.13
C SER A 92 -2.26 49.58 -0.73
N ARG A 93 -1.02 49.89 -0.31
CA ARG A 93 -0.61 51.25 0.10
C ARG A 93 -0.78 52.25 -1.04
N GLY A 94 -1.64 53.25 -0.80
CA GLY A 94 -1.88 54.33 -1.74
C GLY A 94 -2.79 53.97 -2.92
N GLU A 95 -3.34 52.74 -2.95
CA GLU A 95 -4.42 52.43 -3.88
C GLU A 95 -5.71 53.13 -3.45
N LEU A 96 -6.42 53.69 -4.43
CA LEU A 96 -7.75 54.27 -4.24
C LEU A 96 -8.80 53.31 -4.82
N GLY A 97 -9.79 53.00 -4.02
CA GLY A 97 -10.99 52.23 -4.36
C GLY A 97 -12.22 53.11 -4.51
N GLY A 98 -13.37 52.48 -4.71
CA GLY A 98 -14.64 53.15 -4.96
C GLY A 98 -14.83 53.53 -6.42
N ARG A 99 -16.09 53.81 -6.81
CA ARG A 99 -16.45 54.10 -8.23
C ARG A 99 -15.64 55.24 -8.84
N GLU A 100 -15.28 56.25 -8.05
CA GLU A 100 -14.53 57.43 -8.51
C GLU A 100 -13.03 57.34 -8.20
N LYS A 101 -12.55 56.23 -7.60
CA LYS A 101 -11.17 56.05 -7.12
C LYS A 101 -10.73 57.19 -6.20
N ASP A 102 -11.56 57.51 -5.23
CA ASP A 102 -11.40 58.60 -4.28
C ASP A 102 -11.32 58.11 -2.83
N THR A 103 -11.60 56.83 -2.59
CA THR A 103 -11.62 56.23 -1.25
C THR A 103 -10.33 55.47 -1.01
N VAL A 104 -9.64 55.72 0.11
CA VAL A 104 -8.41 54.98 0.46
C VAL A 104 -8.77 53.54 0.80
N LYS A 105 -8.08 52.57 0.20
CA LYS A 105 -8.27 51.16 0.56
C LYS A 105 -7.74 50.89 1.96
N GLU A 106 -8.60 50.39 2.84
CA GLU A 106 -8.21 49.99 4.19
C GLU A 106 -7.78 48.52 4.20
N TYR A 107 -6.58 48.26 4.73
CA TYR A 107 -6.09 46.90 4.93
C TYR A 107 -6.70 46.28 6.19
N LYS A 108 -7.24 45.07 6.08
CA LYS A 108 -7.71 44.25 7.20
C LYS A 108 -7.04 42.89 7.16
N HIS A 109 -6.42 42.49 8.27
CA HIS A 109 -5.98 41.12 8.48
C HIS A 109 -7.01 40.40 9.35
N VAL A 110 -7.59 39.32 8.83
CA VAL A 110 -8.77 38.70 9.44
C VAL A 110 -8.55 37.20 9.65
N THR A 111 -9.13 36.67 10.72
CA THR A 111 -9.15 35.23 10.97
C THR A 111 -10.29 34.55 10.22
N LEU A 112 -10.27 33.21 10.16
CA LEU A 112 -11.42 32.45 9.66
C LEU A 112 -12.66 32.68 10.53
N GLY A 113 -12.47 32.80 11.86
CA GLY A 113 -13.56 33.04 12.80
C GLY A 113 -14.21 34.42 12.69
N ASP A 114 -13.52 35.41 12.13
CA ASP A 114 -14.10 36.72 11.82
C ASP A 114 -15.07 36.66 10.63
N LEU A 115 -14.90 35.66 9.76
CA LEU A 115 -15.62 35.54 8.50
C LEU A 115 -16.66 34.42 8.46
N TRP A 116 -16.82 33.57 9.48
CA TRP A 116 -17.90 32.60 9.48
C TRP A 116 -19.22 33.17 10.03
N GLY A 117 -20.35 32.72 9.50
CA GLY A 117 -21.67 33.02 10.09
C GLY A 117 -21.93 32.15 11.31
N LYS A 118 -21.86 30.83 11.09
CA LYS A 118 -21.86 29.78 12.10
C LYS A 118 -20.52 29.03 11.98
N GLY A 119 -19.82 28.84 13.09
CA GLY A 119 -18.56 28.10 13.10
C GLY A 119 -18.75 26.61 12.76
N PRO A 120 -17.65 25.91 12.42
CA PRO A 120 -17.65 24.48 12.17
C PRO A 120 -17.96 23.70 13.45
N GLU A 121 -18.26 22.41 13.30
CA GLU A 121 -18.58 21.53 14.43
C GLU A 121 -17.35 21.14 15.27
N TYR A 122 -16.15 21.49 14.80
CA TYR A 122 -14.86 21.24 15.45
C TYR A 122 -14.11 22.55 15.73
N GLN A 123 -13.15 22.52 16.66
CA GLN A 123 -12.40 23.72 17.04
C GLN A 123 -11.10 23.84 16.23
N LEU A 124 -10.93 24.97 15.53
CA LEU A 124 -9.66 25.31 14.87
C LEU A 124 -8.59 25.75 15.88
N PRO A 125 -7.31 25.80 15.49
CA PRO A 125 -6.28 26.43 16.31
C PRO A 125 -6.67 27.85 16.72
N LYS A 126 -6.33 28.25 17.95
CA LYS A 126 -6.75 29.52 18.56
C LYS A 126 -6.42 30.76 17.71
N GLU A 127 -5.39 30.70 16.90
CA GLU A 127 -5.02 31.78 15.97
C GLU A 127 -6.07 32.08 14.88
N HIS A 128 -7.04 31.19 14.69
CA HIS A 128 -8.18 31.40 13.79
C HIS A 128 -9.49 31.73 14.53
N ASP A 129 -9.47 31.86 15.86
CA ASP A 129 -10.63 32.27 16.63
C ASP A 129 -11.04 33.71 16.28
N LYS A 130 -12.35 33.97 16.28
CA LYS A 130 -12.91 35.30 16.05
C LYS A 130 -12.25 36.33 16.98
N GLY A 131 -11.74 37.41 16.41
CA GLY A 131 -11.13 38.51 17.14
C GLY A 131 -9.69 38.27 17.61
N TYR A 132 -9.06 37.13 17.27
CA TYR A 132 -7.67 36.85 17.68
C TYR A 132 -6.67 37.90 17.16
N LEU A 133 -6.87 38.37 15.92
CA LEU A 133 -6.07 39.43 15.29
C LEU A 133 -6.58 40.85 15.62
N GLY A 134 -7.60 40.97 16.47
CA GLY A 134 -8.29 42.21 16.81
C GLY A 134 -9.71 42.27 16.26
N ASN A 135 -10.46 43.31 16.64
CA ASN A 135 -11.83 43.49 16.18
C ASN A 135 -11.88 43.93 14.72
N VAL A 136 -12.58 43.15 13.90
CA VAL A 136 -12.82 43.46 12.48
C VAL A 136 -14.24 44.01 12.32
N SER A 137 -14.37 45.15 11.65
CA SER A 137 -15.65 45.75 11.30
C SER A 137 -15.58 46.36 9.92
N PHE A 138 -16.65 46.20 9.14
CA PHE A 138 -16.79 46.78 7.82
C PHE A 138 -17.91 47.80 7.81
N PHE A 139 -17.77 48.86 7.03
CA PHE A 139 -18.76 49.92 6.92
C PHE A 139 -19.09 50.18 5.45
N HIS A 140 -20.29 50.69 5.23
CA HIS A 140 -20.71 51.14 3.91
C HIS A 140 -19.87 52.33 3.42
N ASN A 141 -19.77 52.48 2.10
CA ASN A 141 -18.96 53.46 1.35
C ASN A 141 -17.44 53.38 1.60
N GLU A 142 -16.95 52.23 2.01
CA GLU A 142 -15.52 52.00 2.25
C GLU A 142 -14.98 50.91 1.30
N SER A 143 -13.67 50.96 1.05
CA SER A 143 -12.95 49.95 0.28
C SER A 143 -11.95 49.21 1.14
N TYR A 144 -11.95 47.87 1.05
CA TYR A 144 -11.13 47.00 1.88
C TYR A 144 -10.30 46.04 1.04
N VAL A 145 -9.03 45.89 1.44
CA VAL A 145 -8.19 44.74 1.04
C VAL A 145 -8.06 43.84 2.26
N ILE A 146 -8.57 42.62 2.14
CA ILE A 146 -8.75 41.68 3.24
C ILE A 146 -7.77 40.53 3.05
N GLU A 147 -6.69 40.51 3.83
CA GLU A 147 -5.81 39.35 3.98
C GLU A 147 -6.48 38.37 4.94
N ILE A 148 -6.78 37.16 4.48
CA ILE A 148 -7.30 36.08 5.33
C ILE A 148 -6.10 35.30 5.88
N GLN A 149 -6.06 35.09 7.19
CA GLN A 149 -5.07 34.24 7.85
C GLN A 149 -5.18 32.81 7.28
N ASP A 150 -4.15 32.38 6.56
CA ASP A 150 -4.10 31.06 5.93
C ASP A 150 -4.02 29.95 7.00
N PHE A 151 -4.68 28.83 6.73
CA PHE A 151 -4.70 27.63 7.56
C PHE A 151 -4.12 26.47 6.76
N THR A 152 -3.37 25.56 7.38
CA THR A 152 -2.95 24.31 6.72
C THR A 152 -3.09 23.17 7.70
N LYS A 153 -3.81 22.12 7.30
CA LYS A 153 -3.93 20.90 8.10
C LYS A 153 -2.55 20.26 8.29
N GLN A 154 -2.26 19.80 9.50
CA GLN A 154 -1.03 19.09 9.79
C GLN A 154 -1.02 17.75 9.04
N GLU A 155 -0.03 17.52 8.18
CA GLU A 155 0.14 16.23 7.53
C GLU A 155 0.61 15.18 8.56
N ILE A 156 -0.15 14.09 8.69
CA ILE A 156 0.24 12.91 9.48
C ILE A 156 0.23 11.68 8.57
N ARG A 157 1.36 10.97 8.55
CA ARG A 157 1.55 9.78 7.73
C ARG A 157 1.29 8.49 8.49
N PHE A 158 0.67 7.53 7.82
CA PHE A 158 0.36 6.21 8.34
C PHE A 158 0.91 5.15 7.37
N GLY A 159 2.01 4.52 7.77
CA GLY A 159 2.54 3.33 7.09
C GLY A 159 1.73 2.10 7.48
N VAL A 160 1.07 1.44 6.53
CA VAL A 160 0.29 0.21 6.79
C VAL A 160 0.91 -0.94 6.01
N PHE A 161 1.31 -1.99 6.74
CA PHE A 161 2.16 -3.07 6.26
C PHE A 161 1.42 -4.40 6.38
N PHE A 162 1.09 -5.03 5.25
CA PHE A 162 0.34 -6.28 5.19
C PHE A 162 1.24 -7.45 4.77
N ASP A 163 1.55 -8.35 5.70
CA ASP A 163 2.46 -9.46 5.43
C ASP A 163 1.82 -10.58 4.59
N GLY A 164 2.65 -11.46 4.04
CA GLY A 164 2.21 -12.62 3.26
C GLY A 164 1.63 -13.74 4.12
N THR A 165 0.75 -14.57 3.57
CA THR A 165 0.11 -15.68 4.30
C THR A 165 1.10 -16.69 4.85
N GLY A 166 0.84 -17.18 6.06
CA GLY A 166 1.74 -18.10 6.74
C GLY A 166 3.05 -17.42 7.17
N ASN A 167 3.16 -16.09 6.99
CA ASN A 167 4.26 -15.30 7.51
C ASN A 167 3.76 -14.37 8.60
N ASN A 168 4.46 -14.46 9.72
CA ASN A 168 4.39 -13.50 10.79
C ASN A 168 5.84 -13.16 11.12
N SER A 169 6.26 -11.93 10.81
CA SER A 169 7.65 -11.52 11.01
C SER A 169 8.04 -11.49 12.50
N PHE A 170 7.06 -11.34 13.41
CA PHE A 170 7.27 -11.46 14.85
C PHE A 170 7.52 -12.93 15.24
N ASN A 171 6.70 -13.87 14.75
CA ASN A 171 6.90 -15.31 14.99
C ASN A 171 8.22 -15.80 14.38
N ALA A 172 8.60 -15.31 13.20
CA ALA A 172 9.87 -15.66 12.56
C ALA A 172 11.09 -15.18 13.38
N ASP A 173 11.06 -13.94 13.88
CA ASP A 173 12.12 -13.41 14.75
C ASP A 173 12.17 -14.17 16.09
N PHE A 174 11.00 -14.43 16.69
CA PHE A 174 10.88 -15.21 17.92
C PHE A 174 11.39 -16.66 17.75
N GLY A 175 10.99 -17.33 16.68
CA GLY A 175 11.45 -18.68 16.34
C GLY A 175 12.95 -18.73 16.01
N ALA A 176 13.52 -17.64 15.48
CA ALA A 176 14.96 -17.50 15.34
C ALA A 176 15.67 -17.41 16.69
N GLN A 177 15.13 -16.64 17.64
CA GLN A 177 15.66 -16.51 19.00
C GLN A 177 15.60 -17.85 19.77
N CYS A 178 14.47 -18.59 19.69
CA CYS A 178 14.36 -19.90 20.34
C CYS A 178 15.30 -20.97 19.75
N ALA A 179 15.76 -20.80 18.51
CA ALA A 179 16.67 -21.72 17.83
C ALA A 179 18.16 -21.38 18.06
N ASP A 180 18.46 -20.18 18.57
CA ASP A 180 19.82 -19.77 18.90
C ASP A 180 20.25 -20.43 20.22
N GLN A 181 21.41 -21.10 20.26
CA GLN A 181 21.89 -21.84 21.44
C GLN A 181 22.39 -20.92 22.58
N GLY A 182 22.05 -19.63 22.52
CA GLY A 182 22.47 -18.61 23.47
C GLY A 182 21.52 -18.49 24.66
N PHE A 183 20.94 -17.29 24.83
CA PHE A 183 20.10 -16.89 25.95
C PHE A 183 18.68 -16.60 25.45
N VAL A 184 17.71 -17.32 25.99
CA VAL A 184 16.28 -17.00 25.87
C VAL A 184 15.89 -16.26 27.16
N PRO A 185 15.28 -15.06 27.10
CA PRO A 185 14.79 -14.38 28.30
C PRO A 185 13.80 -15.26 29.08
N ASP A 186 13.85 -15.24 30.42
CA ASP A 186 12.97 -16.04 31.29
C ASP A 186 11.47 -15.94 30.93
N GLU A 187 11.03 -14.76 30.47
CA GLU A 187 9.65 -14.50 30.02
C GLU A 187 9.22 -15.25 28.75
N ASN A 188 10.18 -15.77 27.98
CA ASN A 188 9.98 -16.46 26.71
C ASN A 188 10.32 -17.96 26.78
N GLU A 189 10.86 -18.47 27.90
CA GLU A 189 11.28 -19.87 28.05
C GLU A 189 10.12 -20.85 27.86
N ASP A 190 8.96 -20.57 28.48
CA ASP A 190 7.76 -21.42 28.39
C ASP A 190 7.24 -21.50 26.94
N ILE A 191 7.23 -20.38 26.22
CA ILE A 191 6.79 -20.33 24.81
C ILE A 191 7.77 -21.07 23.90
N CYS A 192 9.09 -20.93 24.14
CA CYS A 192 10.09 -21.71 23.38
C CYS A 192 10.04 -23.22 23.71
N ALA A 193 9.62 -23.60 24.92
CA ALA A 193 9.38 -25.00 25.29
C ALA A 193 8.16 -25.57 24.56
N ASP A 194 7.05 -24.84 24.51
CA ASP A 194 5.84 -25.21 23.77
C ASP A 194 6.11 -25.33 22.25
N LEU A 195 6.92 -24.42 21.68
CA LEU A 195 7.37 -24.49 20.27
C LEU A 195 8.15 -25.78 19.95
N ASN A 196 8.81 -26.36 20.95
CA ASN A 196 9.52 -27.63 20.81
C ASN A 196 8.60 -28.85 20.87
N GLU A 197 7.42 -28.74 21.47
CA GLU A 197 6.38 -29.78 21.45
C GLU A 197 5.62 -29.83 20.11
N TYR A 198 5.49 -28.71 19.39
CA TYR A 198 4.96 -28.74 18.03
C TYR A 198 5.83 -29.63 17.13
N SER A 199 5.20 -30.50 16.34
CA SER A 199 5.93 -31.30 15.36
C SER A 199 6.75 -30.38 14.44
N LYS A 200 7.95 -30.80 13.99
CA LYS A 200 8.74 -30.03 13.00
C LYS A 200 7.97 -29.64 11.74
N LYS A 201 6.85 -30.33 11.45
CA LYS A 201 5.95 -30.01 10.33
C LYS A 201 4.88 -28.98 10.67
N ALA A 202 4.67 -28.66 11.95
CA ALA A 202 3.62 -27.79 12.50
C ALA A 202 4.10 -26.35 12.81
N ARG A 203 5.41 -26.13 12.98
CA ARG A 203 6.00 -24.83 13.40
C ARG A 203 5.74 -23.63 12.48
N GLY A 204 5.35 -23.84 11.22
CA GLY A 204 4.75 -22.79 10.38
C GLY A 204 5.58 -21.51 10.27
N SER A 205 4.98 -20.36 10.55
CA SER A 205 5.58 -19.02 10.51
C SER A 205 6.85 -18.85 11.37
N TYR A 206 7.05 -19.69 12.40
CA TYR A 206 8.24 -19.64 13.27
C TYR A 206 9.52 -20.21 12.63
N ASP A 207 9.37 -21.09 11.62
CA ASP A 207 10.51 -21.64 10.89
C ASP A 207 10.91 -20.73 9.69
N ASN A 208 10.09 -19.73 9.35
CA ASN A 208 10.37 -18.77 8.28
C ASN A 208 11.39 -17.69 8.72
N SER A 209 11.83 -16.87 7.77
CA SER A 209 12.60 -15.64 8.00
C SER A 209 11.69 -14.40 7.95
N ILE A 210 12.19 -13.26 8.45
CA ILE A 210 11.50 -11.97 8.33
C ILE A 210 11.30 -11.61 6.85
N THR A 211 10.07 -11.28 6.48
CA THR A 211 9.71 -10.86 5.12
C THR A 211 10.15 -9.43 4.85
N ASN A 212 10.11 -9.02 3.58
CA ASN A 212 10.41 -7.65 3.20
C ASN A 212 9.37 -6.66 3.74
N ILE A 213 8.15 -7.10 4.06
CA ILE A 213 7.16 -6.27 4.75
C ILE A 213 7.60 -5.99 6.19
N GLY A 214 8.04 -7.02 6.92
CA GLY A 214 8.60 -6.84 8.27
C GLY A 214 9.84 -5.93 8.27
N ARG A 215 10.73 -6.09 7.29
CA ARG A 215 11.91 -5.21 7.12
C ARG A 215 11.51 -3.76 6.87
N LEU A 216 10.59 -3.50 5.93
CA LEU A 216 10.14 -2.13 5.64
C LEU A 216 9.40 -1.51 6.84
N PHE A 217 8.61 -2.30 7.58
CA PHE A 217 7.97 -1.83 8.80
C PHE A 217 8.99 -1.36 9.84
N ASN A 218 10.06 -2.14 10.04
CA ASN A 218 11.13 -1.80 10.98
C ASN A 218 11.86 -0.50 10.59
N GLU A 219 12.10 -0.30 9.29
CA GLU A 219 12.74 0.92 8.77
C GLU A 219 11.82 2.15 8.76
N TYR A 220 10.49 1.99 8.78
CA TYR A 220 9.55 3.12 8.77
C TYR A 220 9.63 3.91 10.07
N LYS A 221 10.00 5.19 9.99
CA LYS A 221 10.19 6.06 11.15
C LYS A 221 8.86 6.31 11.85
N PHE A 222 8.87 6.10 13.16
CA PHE A 222 7.80 6.52 14.06
C PHE A 222 8.17 7.86 14.70
N GLU A 223 7.39 8.89 14.44
CA GLU A 223 7.52 10.21 15.06
C GLU A 223 6.12 10.66 15.52
N SER A 224 5.90 10.78 16.84
CA SER A 224 4.60 11.18 17.38
C SER A 224 4.14 12.52 16.79
N GLY A 225 2.89 12.57 16.30
CA GLY A 225 2.32 13.73 15.63
C GLY A 225 2.78 13.93 14.18
N LYS A 226 3.58 13.03 13.60
CA LYS A 226 4.05 13.14 12.21
C LYS A 226 3.90 11.85 11.43
N SER A 227 4.34 10.72 11.99
CA SER A 227 4.30 9.43 11.31
C SER A 227 4.06 8.28 12.28
N TYR A 228 3.13 7.42 11.90
CA TYR A 228 2.77 6.20 12.61
C TYR A 228 2.88 4.99 11.69
N ARG A 229 3.04 3.80 12.26
CA ARG A 229 3.14 2.54 11.51
C ARG A 229 2.23 1.47 12.11
N ILE A 230 1.55 0.72 11.25
CA ILE A 230 0.65 -0.37 11.59
C ILE A 230 1.12 -1.61 10.85
N TYR A 231 1.44 -2.66 11.58
CA TYR A 231 1.76 -3.97 11.02
C TYR A 231 0.58 -4.91 11.15
N MET A 232 0.29 -5.58 10.04
CA MET A 232 -0.75 -6.58 9.88
C MET A 232 -0.08 -7.89 9.50
N GLU A 233 -0.27 -8.88 10.36
CA GLU A 233 0.25 -10.23 10.19
C GLU A 233 -0.35 -10.90 8.96
N GLY A 234 0.34 -11.92 8.44
CA GLY A 234 -0.13 -12.69 7.32
C GLY A 234 -1.45 -13.39 7.62
N VAL A 235 -2.31 -13.47 6.61
CA VAL A 235 -3.53 -14.30 6.64
C VAL A 235 -3.19 -15.70 7.20
N GLY A 236 -3.97 -16.20 8.16
CA GLY A 236 -3.78 -17.53 8.77
C GLY A 236 -2.65 -17.63 9.80
N THR A 237 -2.15 -16.50 10.33
CA THR A 237 -1.17 -16.46 11.43
C THR A 237 -1.58 -15.43 12.46
N ASN A 238 -1.29 -15.70 13.73
CA ASN A 238 -1.39 -14.76 14.85
C ASN A 238 -0.05 -14.73 15.60
N ALA A 239 0.33 -13.58 16.16
CA ALA A 239 1.54 -13.46 16.97
C ALA A 239 1.45 -14.35 18.21
N GLN A 240 2.49 -15.14 18.45
CA GLN A 240 2.62 -16.04 19.62
C GLN A 240 1.62 -17.20 19.67
N GLU A 241 0.91 -17.50 18.58
CA GLU A 241 -0.08 -18.59 18.49
C GLU A 241 0.27 -19.61 17.40
N GLU A 242 -0.37 -20.79 17.43
CA GLU A 242 -0.24 -21.79 16.37
C GLU A 242 -0.87 -21.29 15.06
N ASP A 243 -0.21 -21.60 13.95
CA ASP A 243 -0.61 -21.23 12.60
C ASP A 243 -1.90 -21.96 12.15
N ASP A 244 -2.96 -21.20 11.83
CA ASP A 244 -4.27 -21.74 11.39
C ASP A 244 -4.26 -22.17 9.91
N ARG A 245 -3.88 -23.43 9.67
CA ARG A 245 -3.68 -23.99 8.31
C ARG A 245 -4.97 -24.12 7.49
N PHE A 246 -6.12 -24.27 8.14
CA PHE A 246 -7.42 -24.41 7.49
C PHE A 246 -8.54 -23.91 8.41
N PRO A 247 -9.49 -23.08 7.94
CA PRO A 247 -9.74 -22.69 6.55
C PRO A 247 -8.85 -21.54 6.00
N ASP A 248 -8.21 -20.76 6.86
CA ASP A 248 -7.71 -19.42 6.51
C ASP A 248 -6.55 -19.41 5.51
N MET A 249 -5.45 -20.13 5.79
CA MET A 249 -4.31 -20.19 4.86
C MET A 249 -4.65 -20.81 3.49
N GLY A 250 -5.67 -21.67 3.45
CA GLY A 250 -6.07 -22.41 2.24
C GLY A 250 -7.13 -21.70 1.39
N LEU A 251 -7.99 -20.87 1.98
CA LEU A 251 -9.15 -20.27 1.30
C LEU A 251 -9.07 -18.75 1.13
N GLY A 252 -8.28 -18.05 1.94
CA GLY A 252 -8.26 -16.58 1.94
C GLY A 252 -9.61 -15.93 2.34
N ILE A 253 -10.51 -16.73 2.91
CA ILE A 253 -11.87 -16.38 3.37
C ILE A 253 -11.96 -16.80 4.84
N GLY A 254 -12.57 -15.97 5.67
CA GLY A 254 -12.66 -16.20 7.13
C GLY A 254 -12.28 -14.94 7.90
N ASP A 255 -12.16 -15.07 9.22
CA ASP A 255 -11.80 -13.98 10.14
C ASP A 255 -10.37 -13.46 9.92
N LEU A 256 -9.55 -14.19 9.16
CA LEU A 256 -8.20 -13.79 8.76
C LEU A 256 -8.06 -13.55 7.24
N GLY A 257 -9.15 -13.51 6.47
CA GLY A 257 -9.12 -13.25 5.03
C GLY A 257 -8.79 -11.80 4.62
N VAL A 258 -8.67 -11.53 3.32
CA VAL A 258 -8.28 -10.20 2.78
C VAL A 258 -9.15 -9.05 3.33
N ILE A 259 -10.47 -9.22 3.32
CA ILE A 259 -11.41 -8.20 3.83
C ILE A 259 -11.29 -8.07 5.35
N ALA A 260 -11.16 -9.17 6.08
CA ALA A 260 -11.09 -9.17 7.53
C ALA A 260 -9.80 -8.48 8.04
N ILE A 261 -8.65 -8.76 7.42
CA ILE A 261 -7.39 -8.07 7.74
C ILE A 261 -7.46 -6.57 7.40
N SER A 262 -8.12 -6.20 6.30
CA SER A 262 -8.39 -4.79 5.97
C SER A 262 -9.25 -4.11 7.05
N ASN A 263 -10.28 -4.81 7.54
CA ASN A 263 -11.14 -4.31 8.62
C ASN A 263 -10.36 -4.14 9.93
N LEU A 264 -9.54 -5.12 10.28
CA LEU A 264 -8.69 -5.10 11.48
C LEU A 264 -7.64 -3.99 11.41
N ALA A 265 -7.05 -3.75 10.24
CA ALA A 265 -6.14 -2.62 10.02
C ALA A 265 -6.85 -1.29 10.26
N SER A 266 -8.10 -1.18 9.83
CA SER A 266 -8.96 -0.02 10.09
C SER A 266 -9.26 0.14 11.58
N ASP A 267 -9.50 -0.95 12.32
CA ASP A 267 -9.70 -0.92 13.78
C ASP A 267 -8.44 -0.49 14.53
N LYS A 268 -7.26 -1.00 14.13
CA LYS A 268 -5.98 -0.54 14.69
C LYS A 268 -5.75 0.94 14.42
N LEU A 269 -6.16 1.45 13.26
CA LEU A 269 -6.09 2.88 12.94
C LEU A 269 -7.01 3.71 13.84
N VAL A 270 -8.27 3.31 14.04
CA VAL A 270 -9.19 3.99 14.98
C VAL A 270 -8.61 4.03 16.39
N LYS A 271 -8.11 2.88 16.87
CA LYS A 271 -7.48 2.78 18.19
C LYS A 271 -6.32 3.76 18.32
N LEU A 272 -5.48 3.86 17.30
CA LEU A 272 -4.36 4.78 17.27
C LEU A 272 -4.80 6.25 17.33
N PHE A 273 -5.87 6.62 16.60
CA PHE A 273 -6.44 7.98 16.66
C PHE A 273 -6.90 8.33 18.08
N ILE A 274 -7.57 7.40 18.76
CA ILE A 274 -8.02 7.57 20.14
C ILE A 274 -6.83 7.66 21.10
N GLU A 275 -5.88 6.73 21.02
CA GLU A 275 -4.72 6.66 21.92
C GLU A 275 -3.78 7.88 21.80
N LYS A 276 -3.77 8.53 20.62
CA LYS A 276 -2.91 9.69 20.33
C LYS A 276 -3.65 11.02 20.29
N ASP A 277 -4.94 11.03 20.62
CA ASP A 277 -5.79 12.23 20.65
C ASP A 277 -5.72 13.03 19.32
N LEU A 278 -5.80 12.31 18.20
CA LEU A 278 -5.72 12.90 16.86
C LEU A 278 -7.09 13.37 16.40
N ASP A 279 -7.23 14.66 16.10
CA ASP A 279 -8.44 15.22 15.49
C ASP A 279 -8.37 15.10 13.95
N SER A 280 -9.21 14.22 13.39
CA SER A 280 -9.29 13.97 11.95
C SER A 280 -9.67 15.22 11.13
N ASN A 281 -10.30 16.23 11.73
CA ASN A 281 -10.68 17.46 11.03
C ASN A 281 -9.48 18.42 10.85
N LEU A 282 -8.48 18.33 11.73
CA LEU A 282 -7.32 19.21 11.76
C LEU A 282 -6.09 18.65 11.05
N ILE A 283 -6.15 17.38 10.63
CA ILE A 283 -5.02 16.68 10.00
C ILE A 283 -5.32 16.30 8.55
N HIS A 284 -4.25 16.26 7.75
CA HIS A 284 -4.26 15.60 6.46
C HIS A 284 -3.71 14.19 6.65
N ILE A 285 -4.58 13.19 6.49
CA ILE A 285 -4.26 11.77 6.66
C ILE A 285 -3.60 11.27 5.36
N VAL A 286 -2.33 10.88 5.44
CA VAL A 286 -1.58 10.35 4.30
C VAL A 286 -1.19 8.90 4.54
N PHE A 287 -1.53 8.01 3.62
CA PHE A 287 -1.20 6.59 3.72
C PHE A 287 0.01 6.21 2.85
N ASP A 288 0.90 5.39 3.41
CA ASP A 288 1.90 4.62 2.66
C ASP A 288 1.58 3.12 2.88
N LEU A 289 1.13 2.43 1.83
CA LEU A 289 0.64 1.06 1.92
C LEU A 289 1.66 0.08 1.35
N PHE A 290 1.92 -1.00 2.07
CA PHE A 290 2.83 -2.05 1.64
C PHE A 290 2.17 -3.41 1.79
N GLY A 291 2.40 -4.31 0.85
CA GLY A 291 1.92 -5.68 1.01
C GLY A 291 2.68 -6.72 0.20
N PHE A 292 2.73 -7.96 0.71
CA PHE A 292 3.32 -9.11 0.03
C PHE A 292 2.27 -10.21 -0.20
N SER A 293 2.22 -10.81 -1.39
CA SER A 293 1.36 -11.96 -1.69
C SER A 293 -0.13 -11.63 -1.51
N ARG A 294 -0.82 -12.32 -0.60
CA ARG A 294 -2.19 -11.97 -0.17
C ARG A 294 -2.23 -10.68 0.64
N GLY A 295 -1.18 -10.33 1.38
CA GLY A 295 -1.05 -9.00 1.98
C GLY A 295 -1.02 -7.89 0.94
N ALA A 296 -0.45 -8.12 -0.25
CA ALA A 296 -0.54 -7.18 -1.37
C ALA A 296 -1.97 -7.07 -1.91
N ALA A 297 -2.73 -8.16 -1.92
CA ALA A 297 -4.16 -8.13 -2.25
C ALA A 297 -4.95 -7.31 -1.21
N THR A 298 -4.63 -7.46 0.08
CA THR A 298 -5.18 -6.64 1.16
C THR A 298 -4.81 -5.17 1.04
N ALA A 299 -3.56 -4.84 0.73
CA ALA A 299 -3.13 -3.46 0.50
C ALA A 299 -3.91 -2.80 -0.65
N ARG A 300 -4.15 -3.54 -1.74
CA ARG A 300 -4.96 -3.06 -2.88
C ARG A 300 -6.42 -2.84 -2.48
N HIS A 301 -6.99 -3.77 -1.73
CA HIS A 301 -8.37 -3.65 -1.24
C HIS A 301 -8.53 -2.48 -0.27
N PHE A 302 -7.60 -2.34 0.69
CA PHE A 302 -7.57 -1.25 1.66
C PHE A 302 -7.41 0.12 0.97
N ALA A 303 -6.57 0.21 -0.07
CA ALA A 303 -6.45 1.41 -0.89
C ALA A 303 -7.79 1.81 -1.53
N ASN A 304 -8.56 0.83 -2.01
CA ASN A 304 -9.88 1.06 -2.56
C ASN A 304 -10.90 1.49 -1.49
N GLU A 305 -10.83 0.94 -0.28
CA GLU A 305 -11.65 1.39 0.85
C GLU A 305 -11.36 2.84 1.24
N ILE A 306 -10.10 3.29 1.15
CA ILE A 306 -9.75 4.71 1.31
C ILE A 306 -10.32 5.54 0.15
N HIS A 307 -10.18 5.06 -1.09
CA HIS A 307 -10.57 5.78 -2.30
C HIS A 307 -12.09 6.00 -2.42
N LYS A 308 -12.91 5.11 -1.84
CA LYS A 308 -14.38 5.22 -1.81
C LYS A 308 -14.91 6.42 -1.01
N LYS A 309 -14.06 7.11 -0.25
CA LYS A 309 -14.44 8.24 0.61
C LYS A 309 -15.59 7.87 1.55
N ASN A 310 -16.67 8.65 1.58
CA ASN A 310 -17.84 8.45 2.46
C ASN A 310 -18.50 7.05 2.35
N ASN A 311 -18.27 6.32 1.25
CA ASN A 311 -18.77 4.94 1.07
C ASN A 311 -17.74 3.87 1.42
N GLY A 312 -16.58 4.26 1.94
CA GLY A 312 -15.47 3.40 2.28
C GLY A 312 -15.30 3.26 3.78
N LEU A 313 -14.82 2.08 4.19
CA LEU A 313 -14.74 1.71 5.61
C LEU A 313 -13.96 2.71 6.48
N ILE A 314 -12.90 3.31 5.92
CA ILE A 314 -12.05 4.25 6.66
C ILE A 314 -12.81 5.55 7.00
N HIS A 315 -13.61 6.08 6.08
CA HIS A 315 -14.38 7.29 6.37
C HIS A 315 -15.49 7.00 7.36
N GLU A 316 -16.15 5.84 7.25
CA GLU A 316 -17.16 5.41 8.22
C GLU A 316 -16.57 5.29 9.64
N LYS A 317 -15.49 4.51 9.79
CA LYS A 317 -14.91 4.21 11.10
C LYS A 317 -14.28 5.42 11.80
N LEU A 318 -13.63 6.31 11.04
CA LEU A 318 -13.05 7.55 11.56
C LEU A 318 -14.02 8.74 11.54
N GLN A 319 -15.28 8.52 11.16
CA GLN A 319 -16.32 9.55 11.05
C GLN A 319 -15.87 10.75 10.18
N LEU A 320 -15.16 10.45 9.09
CA LEU A 320 -14.67 11.43 8.15
C LEU A 320 -15.81 11.92 7.25
N ASN A 321 -15.71 13.19 6.88
CA ASN A 321 -16.65 13.90 6.02
C ASN A 321 -15.98 14.33 4.71
N GLU A 322 -16.72 14.98 3.80
CA GLU A 322 -16.20 15.40 2.50
C GLU A 322 -15.01 16.37 2.58
N SER A 323 -14.91 17.14 3.65
CA SER A 323 -13.82 18.07 3.94
C SER A 323 -12.60 17.42 4.58
N SER A 324 -12.69 16.15 4.98
CA SER A 324 -11.55 15.40 5.52
C SER A 324 -10.53 15.17 4.41
N LYS A 325 -9.28 15.57 4.65
CA LYS A 325 -8.22 15.46 3.65
C LYS A 325 -7.52 14.13 3.84
N VAL A 326 -7.83 13.17 2.96
CA VAL A 326 -7.25 11.83 2.96
C VAL A 326 -6.62 11.54 1.61
N SER A 327 -5.39 11.03 1.59
CA SER A 327 -4.71 10.64 0.36
C SER A 327 -3.79 9.44 0.57
N ILE A 328 -3.50 8.72 -0.50
CA ILE A 328 -2.48 7.68 -0.51
C ILE A 328 -1.26 8.24 -1.23
N ASN A 329 -0.12 8.26 -0.55
CA ASN A 329 1.13 8.70 -1.16
C ASN A 329 1.77 7.54 -1.93
N PHE A 330 1.95 6.39 -1.27
CA PHE A 330 2.69 5.28 -1.84
C PHE A 330 1.93 3.95 -1.69
N ILE A 331 1.96 3.11 -2.73
CA ILE A 331 1.52 1.71 -2.68
C ILE A 331 2.67 0.83 -3.20
N GLY A 332 3.35 0.13 -2.29
CA GLY A 332 4.46 -0.78 -2.58
C GLY A 332 4.06 -2.24 -2.46
N LEU A 333 3.95 -2.95 -3.58
CA LEU A 333 3.48 -4.32 -3.63
C LEU A 333 4.62 -5.30 -3.96
N PHE A 334 4.65 -6.42 -3.27
CA PHE A 334 5.47 -7.59 -3.62
C PHE A 334 4.54 -8.70 -4.09
N ASP A 335 4.64 -9.02 -5.37
CA ASP A 335 4.13 -10.22 -6.02
C ASP A 335 2.69 -10.60 -5.63
N THR A 336 1.72 -9.75 -6.00
CA THR A 336 0.31 -9.90 -5.59
C THR A 336 -0.29 -11.24 -6.01
N VAL A 337 -0.79 -11.99 -5.03
CA VAL A 337 -1.56 -13.24 -5.22
C VAL A 337 -2.87 -13.11 -4.46
N ALA A 338 -4.00 -13.21 -5.16
CA ALA A 338 -5.32 -13.05 -4.54
C ALA A 338 -5.82 -14.36 -3.89
N ALA A 339 -5.69 -15.48 -4.61
CA ALA A 339 -6.11 -16.84 -4.24
C ALA A 339 -7.28 -16.88 -3.24
N ILE A 340 -8.45 -16.43 -3.69
CA ILE A 340 -9.70 -16.44 -2.93
C ILE A 340 -10.49 -17.65 -3.42
N GLY A 341 -10.86 -18.59 -2.54
CA GLY A 341 -11.79 -19.68 -2.87
C GLY A 341 -11.22 -21.08 -3.16
N CYS A 342 -9.90 -21.29 -3.08
CA CYS A 342 -9.21 -22.52 -3.53
C CYS A 342 -9.71 -23.89 -3.01
N MET A 343 -10.51 -23.97 -1.94
CA MET A 343 -11.00 -25.25 -1.38
C MET A 343 -12.50 -25.50 -1.60
N ARG A 344 -13.30 -24.47 -1.92
CA ARG A 344 -14.72 -24.70 -2.25
C ARG A 344 -14.90 -25.07 -3.74
N ASP A 345 -13.94 -24.65 -4.57
CA ASP A 345 -13.90 -24.94 -6.01
C ASP A 345 -12.96 -26.10 -6.41
N LEU A 346 -12.62 -27.01 -5.48
CA LEU A 346 -12.16 -28.37 -5.81
C LEU A 346 -11.24 -28.47 -7.07
N LEU A 347 -10.16 -27.67 -7.08
CA LEU A 347 -9.13 -27.57 -8.16
C LEU A 347 -9.41 -26.62 -9.33
N ASP A 348 -10.34 -25.68 -9.22
CA ASP A 348 -10.49 -24.60 -10.20
C ASP A 348 -9.91 -23.27 -9.67
N THR A 349 -8.69 -22.92 -10.12
CA THR A 349 -8.09 -21.59 -9.91
C THR A 349 -8.38 -20.65 -11.09
N THR A 350 -9.39 -20.97 -11.90
CA THR A 350 -9.71 -20.29 -13.16
C THR A 350 -10.79 -19.22 -13.11
N ASP A 351 -11.38 -18.95 -11.96
CA ASP A 351 -12.40 -17.93 -11.84
C ASP A 351 -11.85 -16.53 -11.50
N GLU A 352 -12.51 -15.51 -12.05
CA GLU A 352 -12.21 -14.09 -11.80
C GLU A 352 -13.04 -13.53 -10.61
N TYR A 353 -13.84 -14.37 -9.94
CA TYR A 353 -14.80 -13.98 -8.90
C TYR A 353 -14.11 -13.80 -7.53
N ASN A 354 -13.62 -12.59 -7.28
CA ASN A 354 -12.89 -12.23 -6.07
C ASN A 354 -13.75 -12.10 -4.78
N HIS A 355 -14.97 -12.66 -4.71
CA HIS A 355 -15.86 -12.63 -3.53
C HIS A 355 -15.98 -11.27 -2.80
N GLY A 356 -15.92 -10.13 -3.53
CA GLY A 356 -16.00 -8.78 -2.96
C GLY A 356 -14.64 -8.10 -2.69
N VAL A 357 -13.52 -8.79 -2.90
CA VAL A 357 -12.17 -8.21 -2.83
C VAL A 357 -11.87 -7.38 -4.08
N ASN A 358 -11.45 -6.15 -3.84
CA ASN A 358 -11.20 -5.17 -4.89
C ASN A 358 -9.71 -5.00 -5.16
N LEU A 359 -9.26 -5.53 -6.30
CA LEU A 359 -7.85 -5.52 -6.67
C LEU A 359 -7.52 -4.45 -7.71
N TYR A 360 -8.51 -3.86 -8.38
CA TYR A 360 -8.25 -2.83 -9.37
C TYR A 360 -7.78 -1.54 -8.67
N LEU A 361 -6.71 -0.92 -9.18
CA LEU A 361 -6.18 0.34 -8.66
C LEU A 361 -6.36 1.44 -9.73
N PRO A 362 -7.28 2.40 -9.56
CA PRO A 362 -7.42 3.52 -10.49
C PRO A 362 -6.11 4.32 -10.64
N LYS A 363 -5.91 4.93 -11.81
CA LYS A 363 -4.68 5.70 -12.14
C LYS A 363 -4.30 6.76 -11.09
N ASN A 364 -5.29 7.40 -10.47
CA ASN A 364 -5.08 8.48 -9.50
C ASN A 364 -5.32 8.02 -8.05
N ILE A 365 -5.23 6.72 -7.75
CA ILE A 365 -5.48 6.21 -6.39
C ILE A 365 -4.38 6.63 -5.40
N ALA A 366 -3.14 6.78 -5.88
CA ALA A 366 -1.98 7.18 -5.09
C ALA A 366 -1.00 8.02 -5.92
N ASN A 367 -0.10 8.77 -5.26
CA ASN A 367 0.99 9.47 -5.98
C ASN A 367 1.92 8.48 -6.69
N LYS A 368 2.13 7.31 -6.09
CA LYS A 368 2.91 6.21 -6.70
C LYS A 368 2.35 4.85 -6.34
N VAL A 369 2.20 4.01 -7.35
CA VAL A 369 1.98 2.57 -7.21
C VAL A 369 3.12 1.85 -7.90
N ILE A 370 3.70 0.88 -7.21
CA ILE A 370 4.75 0.01 -7.75
C ILE A 370 4.52 -1.42 -7.29
N GLN A 371 4.72 -2.38 -8.19
CA GLN A 371 4.75 -3.79 -7.87
C GLN A 371 6.07 -4.43 -8.31
N ILE A 372 6.71 -5.16 -7.41
CA ILE A 372 7.84 -6.04 -7.72
C ILE A 372 7.29 -7.46 -7.87
N THR A 373 7.58 -8.14 -8.99
CA THR A 373 7.04 -9.46 -9.32
C THR A 373 8.13 -10.51 -9.49
N ALA A 374 7.78 -11.76 -9.17
CA ALA A 374 8.67 -12.91 -9.29
C ALA A 374 8.65 -13.48 -10.71
N HIS A 375 9.78 -13.43 -11.40
CA HIS A 375 9.90 -13.91 -12.78
C HIS A 375 9.89 -15.44 -12.91
N HIS A 376 10.49 -16.15 -11.96
CA HIS A 376 10.65 -17.60 -12.01
C HIS A 376 9.51 -18.35 -11.28
N GLU A 377 8.56 -17.63 -10.68
CA GLU A 377 7.42 -18.25 -10.00
C GLU A 377 6.51 -18.94 -11.01
N CYS A 378 6.32 -20.25 -10.88
CA CYS A 378 5.53 -21.06 -11.81
C CYS A 378 4.46 -21.91 -11.12
N ARG A 379 4.25 -21.79 -9.81
CA ARG A 379 3.25 -22.59 -9.09
C ARG A 379 1.84 -22.24 -9.54
N ASP A 380 1.02 -23.27 -9.66
CA ASP A 380 -0.37 -23.16 -10.14
C ASP A 380 -1.26 -22.31 -9.23
N ASN A 381 -1.01 -22.39 -7.92
CA ASN A 381 -1.76 -21.65 -6.90
C ASN A 381 -1.25 -20.22 -6.65
N PHE A 382 -0.19 -19.79 -7.34
CA PHE A 382 0.46 -18.49 -7.14
C PHE A 382 0.27 -17.58 -8.37
N ALA A 383 -0.96 -17.51 -8.87
CA ALA A 383 -1.33 -16.66 -9.98
C ALA A 383 -1.10 -15.17 -9.64
N LEU A 384 -0.32 -14.50 -10.49
CA LEU A 384 -0.01 -13.07 -10.33
C LEU A 384 -1.24 -12.24 -10.64
N ASN A 385 -1.52 -11.22 -9.81
CA ASN A 385 -2.44 -10.14 -10.16
C ASN A 385 -1.60 -8.92 -10.55
N SER A 386 -1.55 -8.63 -11.84
CA SER A 386 -0.74 -7.53 -12.36
C SER A 386 -1.35 -6.17 -12.02
N VAL A 387 -0.51 -5.14 -12.00
CA VAL A 387 -0.90 -3.71 -11.96
C VAL A 387 -0.53 -2.97 -13.25
N ALA A 388 0.11 -3.67 -14.20
CA ALA A 388 0.43 -3.15 -15.52
C ALA A 388 -0.80 -3.25 -16.47
N PRO A 389 -0.90 -2.34 -17.46
CA PRO A 389 0.05 -1.27 -17.77
C PRO A 389 -0.16 0.03 -16.96
N GLU A 390 -1.21 0.17 -16.16
CA GLU A 390 -1.56 1.45 -15.52
C GLU A 390 -0.53 1.93 -14.51
N HIS A 391 0.09 1.00 -13.78
CA HIS A 391 1.09 1.27 -12.75
C HIS A 391 2.42 0.59 -13.05
N GLN A 392 3.46 1.02 -12.35
CA GLN A 392 4.81 0.50 -12.59
C GLN A 392 4.95 -0.91 -12.02
N GLU A 393 5.31 -1.87 -12.87
CA GLU A 393 5.54 -3.26 -12.49
C GLU A 393 6.94 -3.71 -12.91
N PHE A 394 7.77 -4.11 -11.95
CA PHE A 394 9.12 -4.61 -12.20
C PHE A 394 9.17 -6.11 -11.96
N ALA A 395 9.54 -6.87 -12.98
CA ALA A 395 9.86 -8.28 -12.81
C ALA A 395 11.34 -8.41 -12.38
N LEU A 396 11.60 -9.10 -11.27
CA LEU A 396 12.95 -9.44 -10.84
C LEU A 396 13.16 -10.96 -10.94
N LEU A 397 14.41 -11.35 -11.18
CA LEU A 397 14.85 -12.74 -11.01
C LEU A 397 14.51 -13.21 -9.60
N GLY A 398 13.82 -14.34 -9.49
CA GLY A 398 13.42 -14.96 -8.22
C GLY A 398 12.06 -15.64 -8.33
N VAL A 399 11.75 -16.49 -7.35
CA VAL A 399 10.39 -17.00 -7.07
C VAL A 399 9.69 -16.13 -6.02
N HIS A 400 8.44 -16.42 -5.68
CA HIS A 400 7.60 -15.57 -4.82
C HIS A 400 8.28 -15.05 -3.54
N SER A 401 8.88 -15.93 -2.75
CA SER A 401 9.55 -15.55 -1.49
C SER A 401 10.98 -15.06 -1.68
N ASP A 402 11.58 -15.23 -2.86
CA ASP A 402 12.80 -14.46 -3.23
C ASP A 402 12.48 -12.98 -3.44
N ILE A 403 11.21 -12.62 -3.65
CA ILE A 403 10.76 -11.24 -3.85
C ILE A 403 10.14 -10.67 -2.57
N GLY A 404 9.22 -11.41 -1.94
CA GLY A 404 8.57 -10.98 -0.71
C GLY A 404 9.35 -11.24 0.56
N GLY A 405 10.36 -12.11 0.52
CA GLY A 405 11.07 -12.59 1.69
C GLY A 405 10.39 -13.79 2.36
N GLY A 406 11.05 -14.31 3.40
CA GLY A 406 10.58 -15.46 4.17
C GLY A 406 11.53 -16.67 4.12
N TYR A 407 12.51 -16.68 3.21
CA TYR A 407 13.47 -17.78 3.15
C TYR A 407 14.52 -17.69 4.25
N ARG A 408 14.68 -18.80 4.97
CA ARG A 408 15.68 -19.03 6.02
C ARG A 408 16.69 -20.11 5.64
N ASP A 409 16.23 -21.14 4.94
CA ASP A 409 17.01 -22.34 4.64
C ASP A 409 18.18 -22.06 3.68
N LEU A 410 19.33 -22.66 4.00
CA LEU A 410 20.51 -22.66 3.14
C LEU A 410 20.52 -23.82 2.14
N ASN A 411 19.43 -24.59 2.08
CA ASN A 411 19.30 -25.77 1.24
C ASN A 411 17.96 -25.77 0.50
N ASP A 412 18.03 -26.13 -0.77
CA ASP A 412 16.86 -26.35 -1.63
C ASP A 412 16.81 -27.86 -1.95
N ASP A 413 15.87 -28.58 -1.32
CA ASP A 413 15.67 -30.04 -1.46
C ASP A 413 14.23 -30.32 -1.92
N VAL A 414 14.07 -30.52 -3.24
CA VAL A 414 12.76 -30.48 -3.89
C VAL A 414 12.55 -31.65 -4.87
N LEU A 415 11.31 -32.15 -4.92
CA LEU A 415 10.91 -33.18 -5.89
C LEU A 415 10.52 -32.53 -7.23
N ILE A 416 11.48 -32.41 -8.14
CA ILE A 416 11.34 -31.63 -9.39
C ILE A 416 10.57 -32.34 -10.50
N MET A 417 10.45 -33.67 -10.45
CA MET A 417 9.71 -34.48 -11.42
C MET A 417 8.44 -35.07 -10.82
N LYS A 418 7.32 -34.96 -11.55
CA LYS A 418 6.07 -35.65 -11.19
C LYS A 418 6.34 -37.14 -11.03
N PRO A 419 6.05 -37.74 -9.86
CA PRO A 419 6.27 -39.17 -9.66
C PRO A 419 5.59 -40.00 -10.74
N TYR A 420 6.37 -40.81 -11.47
CA TYR A 420 5.84 -41.74 -12.46
C TYR A 420 5.70 -43.11 -11.82
N ILE A 421 4.47 -43.56 -11.62
CA ILE A 421 4.13 -44.74 -10.84
C ILE A 421 3.25 -45.66 -11.66
N GLN A 422 3.62 -46.95 -11.73
CA GLN A 422 2.82 -47.98 -12.37
C GLN A 422 2.85 -49.27 -11.56
N THR A 423 1.80 -50.10 -11.71
CA THR A 423 1.71 -51.41 -11.05
C THR A 423 1.62 -52.48 -12.11
N TYR A 424 2.50 -53.48 -12.02
CA TYR A 424 2.56 -54.59 -12.97
C TYR A 424 2.56 -55.93 -12.25
N SER A 425 2.13 -56.98 -12.95
CA SER A 425 2.30 -58.36 -12.50
C SER A 425 3.79 -58.74 -12.51
N ARG A 426 4.22 -59.64 -11.61
CA ARG A 426 5.64 -60.06 -11.51
C ARG A 426 6.21 -60.64 -12.81
N ASN A 427 5.35 -61.23 -13.63
CA ASN A 427 5.76 -61.91 -14.87
C ASN A 427 5.73 -60.99 -16.10
N ASP A 428 5.23 -59.75 -15.97
CA ASP A 428 5.08 -58.82 -17.10
C ASP A 428 6.39 -58.05 -17.36
N GLN A 429 7.39 -58.76 -17.87
CA GLN A 429 8.71 -58.17 -18.16
C GLN A 429 8.66 -57.11 -19.27
N PHE A 430 7.73 -57.24 -20.22
CA PHE A 430 7.59 -56.30 -21.33
C PHE A 430 7.12 -54.94 -20.85
N SER A 431 6.03 -54.88 -20.06
CA SER A 431 5.53 -53.61 -19.51
C SER A 431 6.54 -52.98 -18.55
N VAL A 432 7.30 -53.80 -17.82
CA VAL A 432 8.38 -53.31 -16.94
C VAL A 432 9.53 -52.69 -17.75
N ALA A 433 9.94 -53.30 -18.87
CA ALA A 433 10.96 -52.72 -19.75
C ALA A 433 10.48 -51.40 -20.37
N HIS A 434 9.23 -51.36 -20.85
CA HIS A 434 8.62 -50.16 -21.39
C HIS A 434 8.50 -49.04 -20.34
N PHE A 435 8.11 -49.38 -19.10
CA PHE A 435 8.12 -48.45 -17.97
C PHE A 435 9.50 -47.84 -17.74
N ARG A 436 10.56 -48.66 -17.74
CA ARG A 436 11.94 -48.19 -17.51
C ARG A 436 12.37 -47.20 -18.58
N GLN A 437 12.10 -47.48 -19.85
CA GLN A 437 12.42 -46.57 -20.96
C GLN A 437 11.75 -45.21 -20.78
N ILE A 438 10.44 -45.18 -20.46
CA ILE A 438 9.71 -43.93 -20.22
C ILE A 438 10.24 -43.22 -18.97
N ALA A 439 10.54 -43.98 -17.90
CA ALA A 439 11.07 -43.43 -16.66
C ALA A 439 12.43 -42.75 -16.86
N GLU A 440 13.35 -43.41 -17.57
CA GLU A 440 14.68 -42.88 -17.90
C GLU A 440 14.57 -41.60 -18.74
N GLN A 441 13.72 -41.61 -19.78
CA GLN A 441 13.47 -40.42 -20.59
C GLN A 441 12.93 -39.25 -19.75
N ARG A 442 11.93 -39.49 -18.89
CA ARG A 442 11.37 -38.44 -18.01
C ARG A 442 12.40 -37.89 -17.03
N ILE A 443 13.28 -38.74 -16.49
CA ILE A 443 14.37 -38.31 -15.61
C ILE A 443 15.36 -37.44 -16.38
N ASP A 444 15.75 -37.83 -17.59
CA ASP A 444 16.70 -37.07 -18.40
C ASP A 444 16.13 -35.71 -18.83
N ASP A 445 14.85 -35.66 -19.18
CA ASP A 445 14.19 -34.41 -19.56
C ASP A 445 14.07 -33.45 -18.36
N ALA A 446 13.71 -33.97 -17.18
CA ALA A 446 13.71 -33.17 -15.95
C ALA A 446 15.12 -32.70 -15.56
N LYS A 447 16.17 -33.52 -15.73
CA LYS A 447 17.56 -33.09 -15.50
C LYS A 447 17.97 -31.95 -16.44
N LYS A 448 17.59 -32.02 -17.72
CA LYS A 448 17.87 -30.95 -18.70
C LYS A 448 17.17 -29.65 -18.31
N GLU A 449 15.91 -29.72 -17.91
CA GLU A 449 15.10 -28.58 -17.48
C GLU A 449 15.76 -27.83 -16.31
N PHE A 450 16.24 -28.58 -15.30
CA PHE A 450 16.82 -28.00 -14.08
C PHE A 450 18.34 -27.80 -14.12
N LEU A 451 19.00 -28.07 -15.23
CA LEU A 451 20.46 -27.96 -15.35
C LEU A 451 20.95 -26.51 -15.10
N SER A 452 20.14 -25.52 -15.45
CA SER A 452 20.45 -24.09 -15.23
C SER A 452 20.44 -23.68 -13.75
N TYR A 453 19.78 -24.45 -12.89
CA TYR A 453 19.64 -24.18 -11.45
C TYR A 453 20.76 -24.82 -10.62
N VAL A 454 21.53 -25.76 -11.17
CA VAL A 454 22.54 -26.50 -10.41
C VAL A 454 23.97 -26.12 -10.80
N LEU A 455 24.88 -26.24 -9.83
CA LEU A 455 26.32 -26.12 -10.07
C LEU A 455 26.90 -27.40 -10.68
N SER A 456 26.34 -28.57 -10.33
CA SER A 456 26.80 -29.88 -10.78
C SER A 456 25.64 -30.85 -10.97
N SER A 457 25.79 -31.84 -11.85
CA SER A 457 24.83 -32.94 -12.00
C SER A 457 24.68 -33.80 -10.75
N ASN A 458 25.65 -33.73 -9.83
CA ASN A 458 25.59 -34.44 -8.54
C ASN A 458 24.54 -33.85 -7.59
N ASN A 459 23.98 -32.68 -7.90
CA ASN A 459 22.84 -32.12 -7.17
C ASN A 459 21.53 -32.86 -7.45
N PHE A 460 21.49 -33.75 -8.45
CA PHE A 460 20.32 -34.59 -8.71
C PHE A 460 20.40 -35.91 -7.95
N SER A 461 19.24 -36.39 -7.47
CA SER A 461 19.17 -37.68 -6.80
C SER A 461 19.60 -38.84 -7.70
N GLU A 462 20.21 -39.85 -7.10
CA GLU A 462 20.56 -41.12 -7.74
C GLU A 462 19.56 -42.23 -7.39
N ASN A 463 19.61 -43.37 -8.07
CA ASN A 463 18.74 -44.54 -7.81
C ASN A 463 17.24 -44.19 -7.89
N ASN A 464 16.90 -43.38 -8.88
CA ASN A 464 15.60 -42.75 -9.09
C ASN A 464 14.45 -43.70 -9.44
N ILE A 465 14.76 -44.95 -9.83
CA ILE A 465 13.77 -45.97 -10.18
C ILE A 465 13.76 -47.04 -9.09
N THR A 466 12.63 -47.17 -8.41
CA THR A 466 12.44 -48.10 -7.28
C THR A 466 11.34 -49.11 -7.57
N LYS A 467 11.48 -50.30 -6.97
CA LYS A 467 10.51 -51.40 -7.05
C LYS A 467 10.04 -51.72 -5.63
N ILE A 468 8.72 -51.72 -5.43
CA ILE A 468 8.08 -51.99 -4.14
C ILE A 468 7.19 -53.23 -4.29
N VAL A 469 7.31 -54.16 -3.36
CA VAL A 469 6.45 -55.37 -3.30
C VAL A 469 5.08 -54.96 -2.77
N MET A 470 4.03 -55.15 -3.57
CA MET A 470 2.65 -54.93 -3.11
C MET A 470 2.02 -56.23 -2.64
N THR A 471 2.08 -57.27 -3.46
CA THR A 471 1.52 -58.60 -3.17
C THR A 471 2.46 -59.70 -3.64
N SER A 472 2.07 -60.96 -3.45
CA SER A 472 2.75 -62.11 -4.05
C SER A 472 2.83 -62.02 -5.59
N ASN A 473 1.87 -61.35 -6.23
CA ASN A 473 1.75 -61.33 -7.70
C ASN A 473 2.01 -59.97 -8.35
N HIS A 474 2.12 -58.87 -7.59
CA HIS A 474 2.28 -57.52 -8.14
C HIS A 474 3.45 -56.74 -7.54
N TYR A 475 4.13 -55.96 -8.39
CA TYR A 475 5.10 -54.95 -8.01
C TYR A 475 4.61 -53.56 -8.39
N LYS A 476 4.88 -52.58 -7.53
CA LYS A 476 4.73 -51.15 -7.83
C LYS A 476 6.10 -50.60 -8.20
N TYR A 477 6.19 -50.02 -9.38
CA TYR A 477 7.37 -49.33 -9.86
C TYR A 477 7.15 -47.83 -9.73
N LYS A 478 8.18 -47.12 -9.23
CA LYS A 478 8.14 -45.68 -8.99
C LYS A 478 9.43 -45.06 -9.52
N ALA A 479 9.28 -44.06 -10.37
CA ALA A 479 10.36 -43.19 -10.81
C ALA A 479 10.15 -41.78 -10.25
N ILE A 480 11.19 -41.23 -9.61
CA ILE A 480 11.21 -39.88 -9.02
C ILE A 480 12.55 -39.22 -9.31
N LEU A 481 12.58 -37.88 -9.31
CA LEU A 481 13.82 -37.12 -9.39
C LEU A 481 13.70 -35.94 -8.43
N SER A 482 14.65 -35.86 -7.51
CA SER A 482 14.81 -34.73 -6.61
C SER A 482 16.08 -33.95 -6.94
N MET A 483 16.08 -32.67 -6.61
CA MET A 483 17.23 -31.78 -6.66
C MET A 483 17.57 -31.34 -5.25
N LYS A 484 18.84 -31.45 -4.87
CA LYS A 484 19.38 -30.96 -3.61
C LYS A 484 20.60 -30.07 -3.85
N ARG A 485 20.55 -28.83 -3.40
CA ARG A 485 21.66 -27.86 -3.52
C ARG A 485 21.72 -26.91 -2.32
N GLU A 486 22.89 -26.33 -2.11
CA GLU A 486 23.05 -25.18 -1.23
C GLU A 486 22.57 -23.91 -1.96
N ILE A 487 21.88 -23.04 -1.23
CA ILE A 487 21.30 -21.80 -1.76
C ILE A 487 21.39 -20.67 -0.73
N SER A 488 21.52 -19.43 -1.18
CA SER A 488 21.50 -18.26 -0.32
C SER A 488 20.13 -17.57 -0.37
N PRO A 489 19.52 -17.25 0.78
CA PRO A 489 18.26 -16.50 0.86
C PRO A 489 18.41 -15.01 0.56
N ASN A 490 19.61 -14.52 0.27
CA ASN A 490 19.91 -13.08 0.22
C ASN A 490 19.30 -12.36 -1.00
N LEU A 491 18.76 -13.06 -2.00
CA LEU A 491 18.05 -12.42 -3.12
C LEU A 491 16.83 -11.61 -2.65
N GLN A 492 16.16 -12.04 -1.58
CA GLN A 492 15.07 -11.29 -0.96
C GLN A 492 15.49 -9.89 -0.52
N LEU A 493 16.74 -9.72 -0.10
CA LEU A 493 17.27 -8.44 0.38
C LEU A 493 17.44 -7.43 -0.77
N LEU A 494 17.63 -7.91 -2.00
CA LEU A 494 17.67 -7.06 -3.19
C LEU A 494 16.30 -6.42 -3.45
N ALA A 495 15.22 -7.20 -3.38
CA ALA A 495 13.86 -6.70 -3.58
C ALA A 495 13.48 -5.67 -2.49
N PHE A 496 13.86 -5.93 -1.23
CA PHE A 496 13.74 -4.95 -0.15
C PHE A 496 14.46 -3.64 -0.47
N LYS A 497 15.76 -3.70 -0.82
CA LYS A 497 16.58 -2.53 -1.08
C LYS A 497 16.00 -1.68 -2.22
N PHE A 498 15.50 -2.35 -3.26
CA PHE A 498 14.88 -1.71 -4.41
C PHE A 498 13.56 -0.99 -4.04
N MET A 499 12.67 -1.65 -3.29
CA MET A 499 11.43 -1.01 -2.81
C MET A 499 11.71 0.13 -1.84
N HIS A 500 12.64 -0.04 -0.90
CA HIS A 500 13.04 0.97 0.07
C HIS A 500 13.54 2.24 -0.61
N LYS A 501 14.44 2.11 -1.59
CA LYS A 501 14.93 3.22 -2.41
C LYS A 501 13.78 3.98 -3.07
N ILE A 502 12.89 3.27 -3.74
CA ILE A 502 11.77 3.90 -4.45
C ILE A 502 10.82 4.57 -3.46
N GLY A 503 10.59 3.98 -2.28
CA GLY A 503 9.84 4.63 -1.21
C GLY A 503 10.47 5.97 -0.78
N LEU A 504 11.79 6.01 -0.57
CA LEU A 504 12.49 7.26 -0.24
C LEU A 504 12.34 8.33 -1.33
N GLU A 505 12.40 7.96 -2.61
CA GLU A 505 12.20 8.89 -3.74
C GLU A 505 10.80 9.54 -3.73
N TYR A 506 9.80 8.85 -3.16
CA TYR A 506 8.43 9.33 -3.01
C TYR A 506 8.09 9.75 -1.57
N ASN A 507 9.10 10.18 -0.80
CA ASN A 507 8.96 10.74 0.55
C ASN A 507 8.32 9.81 1.58
N VAL A 508 8.43 8.49 1.39
CA VAL A 508 8.12 7.53 2.47
C VAL A 508 9.14 7.72 3.59
N PRO A 509 8.74 7.86 4.87
CA PRO A 509 9.63 8.21 5.98
C PRO A 509 10.45 7.00 6.46
N PHE A 510 11.24 6.39 5.57
CA PHE A 510 12.17 5.34 5.96
C PHE A 510 13.44 5.89 6.62
N SER A 511 14.06 5.06 7.46
CA SER A 511 15.43 5.22 7.94
C SER A 511 16.44 4.97 6.83
N VAL A 512 17.67 5.42 7.05
CA VAL A 512 18.75 5.24 6.07
C VAL A 512 19.05 3.75 5.97
N ASP A 513 18.94 3.20 4.77
CA ASP A 513 19.25 1.79 4.54
C ASP A 513 20.75 1.52 4.73
N THR A 514 21.07 0.68 5.72
CA THR A 514 22.43 0.21 6.00
C THR A 514 22.73 -1.17 5.40
N LEU A 515 21.78 -1.79 4.70
CA LEU A 515 21.94 -3.10 4.10
C LEU A 515 23.01 -3.07 3.00
N VAL A 516 24.01 -3.95 3.13
CA VAL A 516 25.04 -4.14 2.12
C VAL A 516 24.76 -5.40 1.32
N LEU A 517 24.61 -5.24 0.00
CA LEU A 517 24.63 -6.36 -0.95
C LEU A 517 26.06 -6.55 -1.46
N ASP A 518 26.48 -7.80 -1.65
CA ASP A 518 27.82 -8.15 -2.11
C ASP A 518 27.81 -8.95 -3.41
N GLY A 519 29.00 -9.12 -4.00
CA GLY A 519 29.24 -10.00 -5.14
C GLY A 519 28.28 -9.79 -6.32
N ASN A 520 27.62 -10.86 -6.73
CA ASN A 520 26.70 -10.84 -7.88
C ASN A 520 25.34 -10.22 -7.55
N LEU A 521 24.90 -10.23 -6.28
CA LEU A 521 23.68 -9.53 -5.87
C LEU A 521 23.84 -8.01 -5.99
N GLN A 522 25.00 -7.47 -5.62
CA GLN A 522 25.29 -6.05 -5.79
C GLN A 522 25.27 -5.62 -7.27
N LYS A 523 25.91 -6.42 -8.15
CA LYS A 523 25.89 -6.17 -9.60
C LYS A 523 24.48 -6.21 -10.16
N LEU A 524 23.68 -7.18 -9.73
CA LEU A 524 22.29 -7.32 -10.15
C LEU A 524 21.45 -6.14 -9.66
N TYR A 525 21.65 -5.68 -8.43
CA TYR A 525 20.97 -4.50 -7.89
C TYR A 525 21.26 -3.24 -8.73
N TYR A 526 22.55 -2.95 -9.02
CA TYR A 526 22.90 -1.79 -9.85
C TYR A 526 22.31 -1.88 -11.26
N TYR A 527 22.15 -3.10 -11.79
CA TYR A 527 21.48 -3.30 -13.06
C TYR A 527 20.01 -2.85 -13.01
N TYR A 528 19.23 -3.34 -12.04
CA TYR A 528 17.83 -2.91 -11.87
C TYR A 528 17.70 -1.42 -11.57
N GLU A 529 18.58 -0.89 -10.73
CA GLU A 529 18.63 0.53 -10.38
C GLU A 529 18.89 1.43 -11.58
N SER A 530 19.78 1.02 -12.50
CA SER A 530 20.05 1.79 -13.71
C SER A 530 18.84 1.89 -14.63
N ILE A 531 17.97 0.87 -14.61
CA ILE A 531 16.82 0.74 -15.50
C ILE A 531 15.58 1.43 -14.93
N SER A 532 15.39 1.39 -13.61
CA SER A 532 14.32 2.17 -12.97
C SER A 532 14.41 3.66 -13.28
N ASN A 533 15.64 4.17 -13.44
CA ASN A 533 15.91 5.57 -13.78
C ASN A 533 15.67 5.92 -15.26
N GLN A 534 15.58 4.92 -16.15
CA GLN A 534 15.55 5.12 -17.60
C GLN A 534 14.23 4.70 -18.25
N SER A 535 13.45 3.82 -17.62
CA SER A 535 12.29 3.20 -18.24
C SER A 535 11.03 4.07 -18.15
N THR A 536 10.45 4.39 -19.31
CA THR A 536 9.02 4.75 -19.45
C THR A 536 8.13 3.51 -19.62
N GLU A 537 8.72 2.31 -19.77
CA GLU A 537 8.00 1.05 -19.90
C GLU A 537 7.50 0.59 -18.53
N LEU A 538 6.19 0.38 -18.46
CA LEU A 538 5.44 0.02 -17.24
C LEU A 538 5.46 -1.50 -16.94
N SER A 539 5.98 -2.35 -17.85
CA SER A 539 6.11 -3.80 -17.66
C SER A 539 7.57 -4.27 -17.72
N GLY A 540 8.15 -4.63 -16.58
CA GLY A 540 9.57 -5.02 -16.43
C GLY A 540 10.00 -6.35 -17.08
N LEU A 541 9.21 -6.96 -17.97
CA LEU A 541 9.59 -8.20 -18.67
C LEU A 541 10.71 -7.96 -19.71
N SER A 542 10.73 -6.78 -20.34
CA SER A 542 11.81 -6.37 -21.26
C SER A 542 13.17 -6.24 -20.54
N VAL A 543 13.13 -5.87 -19.26
CA VAL A 543 14.30 -5.62 -18.40
C VAL A 543 15.08 -6.91 -18.13
N ILE A 544 14.39 -8.00 -17.85
CA ILE A 544 15.02 -9.29 -17.53
C ILE A 544 15.82 -9.84 -18.70
N ASN A 545 15.31 -9.68 -19.92
CA ASN A 545 15.95 -10.18 -21.14
C ASN A 545 17.30 -9.50 -21.44
N ASN A 546 17.57 -8.34 -20.84
CA ASN A 546 18.79 -7.59 -21.04
C ASN A 546 19.87 -7.87 -19.97
N ILE A 547 19.55 -8.66 -18.94
CA ILE A 547 20.53 -9.04 -17.90
C ILE A 547 21.62 -9.92 -18.53
N PRO A 548 22.92 -9.64 -18.31
CA PRO A 548 23.99 -10.48 -18.84
C PRO A 548 23.82 -11.95 -18.46
N THR A 549 23.90 -12.85 -19.43
CA THR A 549 23.63 -14.29 -19.25
C THR A 549 24.52 -14.94 -18.18
N SER A 550 25.77 -14.49 -18.06
CA SER A 550 26.67 -14.96 -17.00
C SER A 550 26.21 -14.56 -15.60
N LEU A 551 25.65 -13.35 -15.46
CA LEU A 551 25.10 -12.86 -14.20
C LEU A 551 23.80 -13.58 -13.86
N SER A 552 22.82 -13.63 -14.78
CA SER A 552 21.56 -14.32 -14.54
C SER A 552 21.76 -15.80 -14.24
N SER A 553 22.67 -16.48 -14.95
CA SER A 553 23.02 -17.88 -14.66
C SER A 553 23.64 -18.05 -13.27
N SER A 554 24.53 -17.15 -12.83
CA SER A 554 25.07 -17.22 -11.47
C SER A 554 23.99 -17.00 -10.41
N ILE A 555 23.05 -16.09 -10.67
CA ILE A 555 21.96 -15.76 -9.74
C ILE A 555 21.01 -16.95 -9.59
N LEU A 556 20.61 -17.56 -10.71
CA LEU A 556 19.77 -18.77 -10.74
C LEU A 556 20.34 -19.92 -9.92
N LYS A 557 21.67 -20.13 -9.98
CA LYS A 557 22.34 -21.24 -9.30
C LYS A 557 22.54 -21.02 -7.81
N GLN A 558 22.72 -19.76 -7.39
CA GLN A 558 23.15 -19.44 -6.03
C GLN A 558 22.05 -18.86 -5.14
N TYR A 559 21.00 -18.27 -5.72
CA TYR A 559 20.02 -17.51 -4.94
C TYR A 559 18.55 -17.73 -5.30
N VAL A 560 18.22 -18.15 -6.54
CA VAL A 560 16.81 -18.35 -6.93
C VAL A 560 16.32 -19.70 -6.43
N HIS A 561 15.35 -19.74 -5.53
CA HIS A 561 14.80 -20.99 -4.99
C HIS A 561 13.92 -21.73 -6.01
N CYS A 562 13.79 -23.05 -5.85
CA CYS A 562 12.83 -23.83 -6.61
C CYS A 562 11.50 -23.94 -5.83
N SER A 563 10.61 -22.98 -6.06
CA SER A 563 9.33 -22.96 -5.33
C SER A 563 8.33 -24.03 -5.77
N ASP A 564 8.34 -24.40 -7.06
CA ASP A 564 7.40 -25.32 -7.67
C ASP A 564 7.94 -26.76 -7.69
N HIS A 565 7.21 -27.66 -7.05
CA HIS A 565 7.63 -29.05 -6.87
C HIS A 565 6.45 -30.02 -6.80
N TRP A 566 6.75 -31.30 -6.96
CA TRP A 566 5.79 -32.40 -6.92
C TRP A 566 5.77 -33.14 -5.58
N ALA A 567 6.27 -32.56 -4.49
CA ALA A 567 6.03 -33.12 -3.16
C ALA A 567 4.54 -33.10 -2.84
N LEU A 568 4.06 -34.17 -2.18
CA LEU A 568 2.69 -34.24 -1.68
C LEU A 568 2.60 -33.49 -0.37
N ASP A 569 1.63 -32.59 -0.29
CA ASP A 569 1.21 -31.92 0.92
C ASP A 569 -0.25 -32.27 1.18
N THR A 570 -0.55 -32.82 2.36
CA THR A 570 -1.89 -33.35 2.74
C THR A 570 -2.58 -34.23 1.68
N GLY A 571 -1.80 -34.91 0.83
CA GLY A 571 -2.30 -35.79 -0.24
C GLY A 571 -2.54 -35.12 -1.59
N LEU A 572 -2.29 -33.82 -1.70
CA LEU A 572 -2.39 -33.02 -2.93
C LEU A 572 -1.03 -32.45 -3.34
N TYR A 573 -0.90 -32.05 -4.61
CA TYR A 573 0.29 -31.36 -5.11
C TYR A 573 0.05 -29.83 -5.08
N THR A 574 0.03 -29.25 -3.88
CA THR A 574 -0.28 -27.83 -3.65
C THR A 574 0.77 -26.87 -4.25
N MET A 575 2.01 -27.33 -4.42
CA MET A 575 3.11 -26.56 -5.01
C MET A 575 3.44 -26.98 -6.46
N LYS A 576 2.54 -27.70 -7.15
CA LYS A 576 2.81 -28.14 -8.53
C LYS A 576 3.01 -26.93 -9.47
N PRO A 577 3.88 -27.06 -10.49
CA PRO A 577 3.96 -26.07 -11.54
C PRO A 577 2.66 -26.02 -12.35
N ARG A 578 2.31 -24.83 -12.84
CA ARG A 578 1.38 -24.66 -13.95
C ARG A 578 2.10 -24.95 -15.25
N ILE A 579 1.50 -25.80 -16.07
CA ILE A 579 2.03 -26.21 -17.37
C ILE A 579 1.12 -25.66 -18.46
N ASN A 580 1.69 -24.94 -19.43
CA ASN A 580 0.94 -24.41 -20.57
C ASN A 580 0.66 -25.50 -21.62
N ASN A 581 -0.05 -25.14 -22.70
CA ASN A 581 -0.42 -26.07 -23.77
C ASN A 581 0.79 -26.65 -24.54
N ASN A 582 1.97 -26.03 -24.41
CA ASN A 582 3.21 -26.48 -25.03
C ASN A 582 4.02 -27.42 -24.11
N GLY A 583 3.54 -27.69 -22.90
CA GLY A 583 4.27 -28.51 -21.91
C GLY A 583 5.33 -27.75 -21.13
N GLU A 584 5.33 -26.42 -21.18
CA GLU A 584 6.32 -25.56 -20.50
C GLU A 584 5.74 -24.98 -19.21
N ARG A 585 6.61 -24.71 -18.22
CA ARG A 585 6.21 -24.03 -16.98
C ARG A 585 5.86 -22.57 -17.27
N GLU A 586 4.67 -22.15 -16.89
CA GLU A 586 4.19 -20.79 -17.14
C GLU A 586 3.29 -20.31 -16.00
N ARG A 587 3.66 -19.18 -15.39
CA ARG A 587 2.84 -18.52 -14.39
C ARG A 587 1.53 -18.01 -15.00
N LYS A 588 0.43 -18.22 -14.29
CA LYS A 588 -0.82 -17.53 -14.60
C LYS A 588 -0.73 -16.06 -14.20
N VAL A 589 -1.13 -15.15 -15.09
CA VAL A 589 -1.17 -13.71 -14.82
C VAL A 589 -2.58 -13.20 -15.11
N TRP A 590 -3.19 -12.60 -14.09
CA TRP A 590 -4.44 -11.86 -14.19
C TRP A 590 -4.13 -10.41 -14.56
N PRO A 591 -4.71 -9.88 -15.65
CA PRO A 591 -4.44 -8.53 -16.10
C PRO A 591 -5.04 -7.51 -15.13
N HIS A 592 -4.46 -6.31 -15.09
CA HIS A 592 -5.01 -5.20 -14.33
C HIS A 592 -6.28 -4.66 -15.00
N LYS A 593 -7.42 -5.28 -14.67
CA LYS A 593 -8.72 -4.91 -15.20
C LYS A 593 -9.64 -4.45 -14.09
N LYS A 594 -10.44 -3.45 -14.41
CA LYS A 594 -11.54 -3.00 -13.57
C LYS A 594 -12.54 -4.14 -13.43
N GLN A 595 -12.79 -4.58 -12.19
CA GLN A 595 -13.81 -5.58 -11.89
C GLN A 595 -15.21 -4.99 -12.18
N GLU A 596 -16.12 -5.85 -12.62
CA GLU A 596 -17.54 -5.50 -12.78
C GLU A 596 -18.12 -5.12 -11.41
N GLY A 597 -18.80 -3.98 -11.31
CA GLY A 597 -19.26 -3.42 -10.02
C GLY A 597 -18.28 -2.48 -9.30
N TYR A 598 -17.37 -1.82 -10.04
CA TYR A 598 -16.47 -0.79 -9.48
C TYR A 598 -16.86 0.63 -9.93
N PRO A 599 -16.87 1.67 -9.06
CA PRO A 599 -16.77 1.62 -7.59
C PRO A 599 -18.12 1.24 -6.95
N PHE A 600 -19.08 0.84 -7.81
CA PHE A 600 -20.42 0.32 -7.57
C PHE A 600 -20.74 -0.72 -8.63
#